data_AF-A0ABC9U9M6-F1
#
_entry.id   AF-A0ABC9U9M6-F1
#
_cell.length_a   1.000
_cell.length_b   1.000
_cell.length_c   1.000
_cell.angle_alpha   90.00
_cell.angle_beta   90.00
_cell.angle_gamma   90.00
#
_symmetry.space_group_name_H-M   'P 1'
#
loop_
_entity.id
_entity.type
_entity.pdbx_description
1 polymer ?
#
loop_
_entity_poly.entity_id
_entity_poly.type
_entity_poly.pdbx_seq_one_letter_code
_entity_poly.pdbx_strand_id
1 'polypeptide(L)'
;MKATITTVEMNLAIVNKDLATFNINGAISGVVHLPSSGPVTVVLDGGYVLGEFHCPICAVEHISLLSVNFAEAQNACGMSYYDHKRQQLN
;
A
#
# COMPACT_ATOMS: atom_id res chain seq x y z
N MET A 1 -15.43 -17.37 -12.16
CA MET A 1 -14.39 -16.89 -11.21
C MET A 1 -15.08 -16.18 -10.06
N LYS A 2 -14.73 -16.51 -8.81
CA LYS A 2 -15.26 -15.81 -7.63
C LYS A 2 -14.44 -14.52 -7.47
N ALA A 3 -15.08 -13.37 -7.42
CA ALA A 3 -14.37 -12.12 -7.16
C ALA A 3 -13.83 -12.16 -5.72
N THR A 4 -12.53 -11.95 -5.56
CA THR A 4 -11.91 -11.74 -4.25
C THR A 4 -11.98 -10.25 -3.97
N ILE A 5 -12.61 -9.89 -2.84
CA ILE A 5 -12.66 -8.51 -2.37
C ILE A 5 -11.64 -8.40 -1.24
N THR A 6 -10.67 -7.52 -1.41
CA THR A 6 -9.69 -7.17 -0.38
C THR A 6 -10.03 -5.79 0.16
N THR A 7 -10.23 -5.70 1.47
CA THR A 7 -10.45 -4.42 2.15
C THR A 7 -9.14 -3.94 2.76
N VAL A 8 -8.77 -2.70 2.48
CA VAL A 8 -7.61 -2.03 3.05
C VAL A 8 -8.12 -0.95 4.00
N GLU A 9 -7.74 -1.05 5.27
CA GLU A 9 -7.99 0.00 6.26
C GLU A 9 -6.76 0.90 6.34
N MET A 10 -6.92 2.15 5.96
CA MET A 10 -5.85 3.14 5.90
C MET A 10 -6.16 4.30 6.84
N ASN A 11 -5.29 4.51 7.81
CA ASN A 11 -5.31 5.69 8.66
C ASN A 11 -4.48 6.79 8.01
N LEU A 12 -5.09 7.96 7.82
CA LEU A 12 -4.45 9.16 7.28
C LEU A 12 -4.53 10.27 8.33
N ALA A 13 -3.39 10.91 8.62
CA ALA A 13 -3.32 12.03 9.56
C ALA A 13 -2.54 13.19 8.95
N ILE A 14 -3.16 14.38 8.95
CA ILE A 14 -2.53 15.60 8.45
C ILE A 14 -1.57 16.11 9.53
N VAL A 15 -0.30 16.31 9.16
CA VAL A 15 0.71 16.89 10.05
C VAL A 15 0.77 18.39 9.85
N ASN A 16 0.78 18.85 8.60
CA ASN A 16 0.74 20.26 8.24
C ASN A 16 0.21 20.43 6.80
N LYS A 17 0.28 21.65 6.27
CA LYS A 17 -0.24 22.00 4.94
C LYS A 17 0.38 21.22 3.77
N ASP A 18 1.61 20.71 3.94
CA ASP A 18 2.36 20.04 2.87
C ASP A 18 2.68 18.58 3.23
N LEU A 19 2.18 18.06 4.37
CA LEU A 19 2.58 16.73 4.85
C LEU A 19 1.46 16.02 5.59
N ALA A 20 1.25 14.76 5.22
CA ALA A 20 0.38 13.82 5.91
C ALA A 20 1.14 12.51 6.17
N THR A 21 0.81 11.84 7.27
CA THR A 21 1.27 10.47 7.55
C THR A 21 0.16 9.47 7.20
N PHE A 22 0.55 8.27 6.79
CA PHE A 22 -0.38 7.17 6.61
C PHE A 22 0.10 5.91 7.35
N ASN A 23 -0.84 5.08 7.76
CA ASN A 23 -0.59 3.78 8.35
C ASN A 23 -1.66 2.77 7.91
N ILE A 24 -1.23 1.60 7.46
CA ILE A 24 -2.08 0.50 7.04
C ILE A 24 -1.84 -0.65 7.99
N ASN A 25 -2.77 -0.85 8.92
CA ASN A 25 -2.78 -1.95 9.89
C ASN A 25 -1.42 -2.21 10.60
N GLY A 26 -0.61 -1.16 10.82
CA GLY A 26 0.73 -1.28 11.41
C GLY A 26 1.78 -1.97 10.52
N ALA A 27 1.42 -2.41 9.33
CA ALA A 27 2.26 -3.18 8.43
C ALA A 27 3.03 -2.31 7.43
N ILE A 28 2.38 -1.27 6.91
CA ILE A 28 2.97 -0.30 5.99
C ILE A 28 2.63 1.08 6.51
N SER A 29 3.63 1.92 6.65
CA SER A 29 3.46 3.31 7.05
C SER A 29 4.47 4.21 6.37
N GLY A 30 4.21 5.50 6.41
CA GLY A 30 5.06 6.50 5.80
C GLY A 30 4.43 7.88 5.77
N VAL A 31 4.97 8.72 4.91
CA VAL A 31 4.55 10.10 4.71
C VAL A 31 4.16 10.35 3.25
N VAL A 32 3.16 11.20 3.07
CA VAL A 32 2.75 11.79 1.82
C VAL A 32 3.12 13.27 1.87
N HIS A 33 4.08 13.67 1.05
CA HIS A 33 4.44 15.06 0.83
C HIS A 33 3.52 15.65 -0.26
N LEU A 34 2.81 16.70 0.10
CA LEU A 34 1.70 17.33 -0.64
C LEU A 34 2.06 18.80 -0.93
N PRO A 35 3.06 19.08 -1.80
CA PRO A 35 3.49 20.45 -2.02
C PRO A 35 2.37 21.27 -2.68
N SER A 36 2.32 22.57 -2.39
CA SER A 36 1.35 23.50 -3.01
C SER A 36 1.49 23.60 -4.54
N SER A 37 2.63 23.18 -5.09
CA SER A 37 2.92 23.08 -6.52
C SER A 37 3.94 21.97 -6.74
N GLY A 38 3.73 21.14 -7.77
CA GLY A 38 4.60 20.01 -8.08
C GLY A 38 3.96 18.65 -7.74
N PRO A 39 4.71 17.56 -7.92
CA PRO A 39 4.21 16.21 -7.70
C PRO A 39 4.06 15.89 -6.20
N VAL A 40 3.10 15.03 -5.89
CA VAL A 40 2.92 14.41 -4.58
C VAL A 40 3.92 13.27 -4.43
N THR A 41 4.76 13.30 -3.41
CA THR A 41 5.76 12.26 -3.16
C THR A 41 5.32 11.38 -2.00
N VAL A 42 5.40 10.06 -2.17
CA VAL A 42 5.14 9.11 -1.07
C VAL A 42 6.45 8.47 -0.65
N VAL A 43 6.75 8.54 0.65
CA VAL A 43 7.95 7.94 1.25
C VAL A 43 7.50 6.96 2.32
N LEU A 44 7.95 5.71 2.22
CA LEU A 44 7.72 4.66 3.21
C LEU A 44 8.68 4.83 4.39
N ASP A 45 8.25 4.40 5.56
CA ASP A 45 9.14 4.27 6.71
C ASP A 45 10.34 3.39 6.34
N GLY A 46 11.55 3.84 6.69
CA GLY A 46 12.80 3.30 6.18
C GLY A 46 13.44 4.12 5.04
N GLY A 47 12.76 5.20 4.59
CA GLY A 47 13.33 6.19 3.68
C GLY A 47 13.20 5.83 2.20
N TYR A 48 12.39 4.83 1.87
CA TYR A 48 12.16 4.40 0.48
C TYR A 48 11.08 5.25 -0.18
N VAL A 49 11.40 5.85 -1.33
CA VAL A 49 10.41 6.57 -2.13
C VAL A 49 9.56 5.56 -2.89
N LEU A 50 8.27 5.51 -2.57
CA LEU A 50 7.30 4.66 -3.30
C LEU A 50 7.07 5.21 -4.71
N GLY A 51 7.00 6.54 -4.84
CA GLY A 51 6.86 7.21 -6.12
C GLY A 51 6.49 8.68 -6.00
N GLU A 52 6.44 9.31 -7.17
CA GLU A 52 5.93 10.66 -7.39
C GLU A 52 4.65 10.58 -8.22
N PHE A 53 3.63 11.33 -7.80
CA PHE A 53 2.29 11.26 -8.36
C PHE A 53 1.80 12.65 -8.73
N HIS A 54 1.01 12.73 -9.80
CA HIS A 54 0.49 14.02 -10.25
C HIS A 54 -0.60 14.58 -9.32
N CYS A 55 -1.23 13.76 -8.47
CA CYS A 55 -2.23 14.20 -7.50
C CYS A 55 -2.29 13.30 -6.26
N PRO A 56 -2.91 13.77 -5.15
CA PRO A 56 -3.03 12.99 -3.91
C PRO A 56 -3.86 11.71 -4.05
N ILE A 57 -4.86 11.70 -4.93
CA ILE A 57 -5.73 10.53 -5.14
C ILE A 57 -4.91 9.37 -5.72
N CYS A 58 -4.10 9.63 -6.74
CA CYS A 58 -3.21 8.61 -7.32
C CYS A 58 -2.18 8.10 -6.31
N ALA A 59 -1.68 8.96 -5.42
CA ALA A 59 -0.82 8.51 -4.34
C ALA A 59 -1.53 7.50 -3.43
N VAL A 60 -2.77 7.77 -3.01
CA VAL A 60 -3.57 6.86 -2.18
C VAL A 60 -3.90 5.55 -2.89
N GLU A 61 -4.20 5.58 -4.19
CA GLU A 61 -4.42 4.38 -5.00
C GLU A 61 -3.18 3.48 -5.01
N HIS A 62 -2.00 4.06 -5.24
CA HIS A 62 -0.74 3.30 -5.25
C HIS A 62 -0.35 2.77 -3.87
N ILE A 63 -0.60 3.53 -2.81
CA ILE A 63 -0.45 3.06 -1.43
C ILE A 63 -1.38 1.86 -1.16
N SER A 64 -2.63 1.93 -1.63
CA SER A 64 -3.60 0.85 -1.46
C SER A 64 -3.19 -0.40 -2.24
N LEU A 65 -2.72 -0.23 -3.49
CA LEU A 65 -2.23 -1.33 -4.32
C LEU A 65 -1.00 -1.99 -3.70
N LEU A 66 -0.08 -1.21 -3.13
CA LEU A 66 1.06 -1.73 -2.37
C LEU A 66 0.60 -2.64 -1.23
N SER A 67 -0.43 -2.23 -0.47
CA SER A 67 -0.98 -3.06 0.60
C SER A 67 -1.56 -4.38 0.10
N VAL A 68 -2.25 -4.38 -1.04
CA VAL A 68 -2.79 -5.61 -1.63
C VAL A 68 -1.66 -6.54 -2.05
N ASN A 69 -0.68 -6.02 -2.79
CA ASN A 69 0.48 -6.80 -3.23
C ASN A 69 1.27 -7.37 -2.06
N PHE A 70 1.41 -6.60 -0.98
CA PHE A 70 2.08 -7.05 0.23
C PHE A 70 1.32 -8.18 0.93
N ALA A 71 -0.01 -8.08 1.03
CA ALA A 71 -0.85 -9.14 1.60
C ALA A 71 -0.80 -10.42 0.73
N GLU A 72 -0.86 -10.28 -0.59
CA GLU A 72 -0.72 -11.42 -1.52
C GLU A 72 0.65 -12.10 -1.39
N ALA A 73 1.73 -11.32 -1.33
CA ALA A 73 3.08 -11.85 -1.15
C ALA A 73 3.24 -12.58 0.19
N GLN A 74 2.70 -12.04 1.29
CA GLN A 74 2.70 -12.73 2.58
C GLN A 74 1.95 -14.07 2.52
N ASN A 75 0.76 -14.09 1.90
CA ASN A 75 -0.01 -15.31 1.73
C ASN A 75 0.74 -16.34 0.86
N ALA A 76 1.45 -15.90 -0.18
CA ALA A 76 2.24 -16.77 -1.03
C ALA A 76 3.49 -17.34 -0.32
N CYS A 77 4.23 -16.51 0.41
CA CYS A 77 5.42 -16.94 1.16
C CYS A 77 5.09 -17.77 2.42
N GLY A 78 3.88 -17.63 2.97
CA GLY A 78 3.37 -18.42 4.09
C GLY A 78 2.68 -19.73 3.70
N MET A 79 2.46 -19.99 2.40
CA MET A 79 1.90 -21.26 1.92
C MET A 79 2.99 -22.34 1.85
N SER A 80 2.74 -23.49 2.45
CA SER A 80 3.59 -24.66 2.20
C SER A 80 3.44 -25.09 0.73
N TYR A 81 4.48 -25.70 0.14
CA TYR A 81 4.41 -26.28 -1.21
C TYR A 81 3.18 -27.21 -1.40
N TYR A 82 2.75 -27.86 -0.32
CA TYR A 82 1.55 -28.72 -0.29
C TYR A 82 0.25 -27.93 -0.49
N ASP A 83 0.13 -26.74 0.10
CA ASP A 83 -1.05 -25.88 -0.02
C ASP A 83 -1.14 -25.26 -1.42
N HIS A 84 0.00 -24.88 -1.98
CA HIS A 84 0.08 -24.37 -3.35
C HIS A 84 -0.35 -25.43 -4.39
N LYS A 85 0.10 -26.68 -4.21
CA LYS A 85 -0.26 -27.81 -5.09
C LYS A 85 -1.78 -28.13 -5.05
N ARG A 86 -2.45 -27.93 -3.91
CA ARG A 86 -3.90 -28.14 -3.77
C ARG A 86 -4.75 -27.09 -4.48
N GLN A 87 -4.27 -25.84 -4.58
CA GLN A 87 -5.02 -24.77 -5.24
C GLN A 87 -4.94 -24.81 -6.77
N GLN A 88 -3.89 -25.41 -7.35
CA GLN A 88 -3.73 -25.48 -8.82
C GLN A 88 -4.23 -26.77 -9.47
N LEU A 89 -4.51 -27.83 -8.69
CA LEU A 89 -4.89 -29.14 -9.21
C LEU A 89 -6.36 -29.52 -8.94
N ASN A 90 -7.15 -28.61 -8.39
CA ASN A 90 -8.60 -28.77 -8.18
C ASN A 90 -9.40 -27.73 -8.95
#